data_AF-A0AA38ND27-F1
#
_entry.id   AF-A0AA38ND27-F1
#
_cell.length_a   1.000
_cell.length_b   1.000
_cell.length_c   1.000
_cell.angle_alpha   90.00
_cell.angle_beta   90.00
_cell.angle_gamma   90.00
#
_symmetry.space_group_name_H-M   'P 1'
#
loop_
_entity.id
_entity.type
_entity.pdbx_description
1 polymer ?
#
loop_
_entity_poly.entity_id
_entity_poly.type
_entity_poly.pdbx_seq_one_letter_code
_entity_poly.pdbx_strand_id
1 'polypeptide(L)'
;MPRTRKSVTAILVFFVACFVFLGFLYPASDSFRSANFQHSTDVAAFRSDDKNLSTNYKSTSIPRGAHAYGFTIFDNLYLRNGTLFVVSSDLSKFPLRETILSAPLELDLPPDILMPRDEHMRFIDPEEGKDLLGSDFIYIEDTTVIVYENPTFMRHYYHWWGEIILGFWRVYQCARVSTPLPFPKRFLLPFVDGGKWRDDPGINGPLMRAVQPAISIETSDQWKDFYDLDRTIVFSRVAIINRPAAHRYPLSHKYNKMITSTLELHPDNAFWEPLQTTLLQNLLGLEFSFSSSRALSNDIKPVVTYISRQGGRRSLADQDHEELVHTLSELQKEGLCQLEIPKMQELSLKEQIELASKTTIMIGVHGNGLTHQLWMPSTPRSTVIEIFIPEGYLFDYEFLSRNVGHRHYAVWNDTYITTAPEKQNAPPNFQGKNIPVHGPTVAEIIRHRLAV
;
A
#
# COMPACT_ATOMS: atom_id res chain seq x y z
N MET A 1 -59.18 28.77 -10.18
CA MET A 1 -57.74 29.11 -10.30
C MET A 1 -57.08 28.97 -8.94
N PRO A 2 -55.88 28.40 -8.85
CA PRO A 2 -55.70 27.21 -8.02
C PRO A 2 -54.62 27.27 -6.92
N ARG A 3 -54.88 26.46 -5.87
CA ARG A 3 -54.00 25.61 -5.05
C ARG A 3 -52.56 26.05 -4.78
N THR A 4 -52.33 26.38 -3.51
CA THR A 4 -51.05 26.39 -2.80
C THR A 4 -50.43 24.98 -2.75
N ARG A 5 -49.23 24.83 -3.33
CA ARG A 5 -48.38 23.63 -3.19
C ARG A 5 -47.48 23.80 -1.97
N LYS A 6 -47.61 22.90 -1.00
CA LYS A 6 -46.59 22.62 0.03
C LYS A 6 -45.53 21.72 -0.63
N SER A 7 -44.30 22.19 -0.71
CA SER A 7 -43.14 21.39 -1.11
C SER A 7 -42.61 20.67 0.13
N VAL A 8 -42.76 19.35 0.16
CA VAL A 8 -42.04 18.47 1.10
C VAL A 8 -40.82 17.96 0.36
N THR A 9 -39.65 18.44 0.75
CA THR A 9 -38.36 17.96 0.29
C THR A 9 -38.04 16.66 1.03
N ALA A 10 -38.20 15.52 0.36
CA ALA A 10 -37.74 14.23 0.87
C ALA A 10 -36.22 14.14 0.65
N ILE A 11 -35.48 14.11 1.77
CA ILE A 11 -34.04 13.85 1.80
C ILE A 11 -33.85 12.35 1.62
N LEU A 12 -33.23 11.95 0.51
CA LEU A 12 -32.84 10.58 0.22
C LEU A 12 -31.59 10.24 1.05
N VAL A 13 -31.76 9.49 2.13
CA VAL A 13 -30.65 8.92 2.92
C VAL A 13 -30.31 7.56 2.33
N PHE A 14 -29.14 7.47 1.67
CA PHE A 14 -28.55 6.21 1.23
C PHE A 14 -27.95 5.47 2.43
N PHE A 15 -28.53 4.35 2.81
CA PHE A 15 -27.89 3.30 3.61
C PHE A 15 -27.69 2.09 2.70
N VAL A 16 -26.44 1.62 2.59
CA VAL A 16 -26.10 0.36 1.91
C VAL A 16 -25.71 -0.65 3.00
N ALA A 17 -26.51 -1.71 3.14
CA ALA A 17 -26.08 -2.98 3.68
C ALA A 17 -27.01 -4.13 3.21
N CYS A 18 -26.42 -5.04 2.44
CA CYS A 18 -26.70 -6.47 2.25
C CYS A 18 -27.98 -7.00 1.53
N PHE A 19 -27.71 -7.55 0.33
CA PHE A 19 -28.16 -8.81 -0.30
C PHE A 19 -29.63 -9.28 -0.20
N VAL A 20 -30.31 -9.35 -1.35
CA VAL A 20 -31.18 -10.47 -1.75
C VAL A 20 -31.06 -10.73 -3.27
N PHE A 21 -30.94 -12.01 -3.61
CA PHE A 21 -30.90 -12.65 -4.92
C PHE A 21 -32.15 -12.37 -5.77
N LEU A 22 -32.01 -12.00 -7.05
CA LEU A 22 -32.99 -12.31 -8.09
C LEU A 22 -32.35 -12.19 -9.48
N GLY A 23 -32.09 -13.34 -10.09
CA GLY A 23 -31.77 -13.43 -11.51
C GLY A 23 -33.02 -13.27 -12.36
N PHE A 24 -32.86 -12.68 -13.55
CA PHE A 24 -33.29 -13.23 -14.84
C PHE A 24 -33.04 -12.21 -15.98
N LEU A 25 -32.45 -12.74 -17.08
CA LEU A 25 -32.66 -12.42 -18.50
C LEU A 25 -32.18 -11.06 -19.05
N TYR A 26 -31.15 -11.08 -19.90
CA TYR A 26 -31.19 -10.84 -21.37
C TYR A 26 -29.75 -10.95 -21.96
N PRO A 27 -29.54 -11.15 -23.27
CA PRO A 27 -28.84 -12.30 -23.82
C PRO A 27 -27.39 -12.00 -24.26
N ALA A 28 -26.60 -13.07 -24.29
CA ALA A 28 -25.31 -13.13 -24.95
C ALA A 28 -25.46 -12.91 -26.46
N SER A 29 -24.60 -12.07 -27.04
CA SER A 29 -24.31 -12.07 -28.47
C SER A 29 -22.96 -12.74 -28.70
N ASP A 30 -23.02 -14.00 -29.10
CA ASP A 30 -21.91 -14.76 -29.68
C ASP A 30 -21.44 -14.12 -30.99
N SER A 31 -20.12 -13.98 -31.14
CA SER A 31 -19.48 -14.14 -32.45
C SER A 31 -17.97 -14.35 -32.29
N PHE A 32 -17.55 -15.59 -32.07
CA PHE A 32 -16.20 -16.01 -32.46
C PHE A 32 -16.32 -17.30 -33.27
N ARG A 33 -16.02 -17.17 -34.58
CA ARG A 33 -16.00 -18.27 -35.53
C ARG A 33 -14.79 -19.15 -35.25
N SER A 34 -15.07 -20.44 -35.07
CA SER A 34 -14.09 -21.51 -35.12
C SER A 34 -13.51 -21.63 -36.54
N ALA A 35 -12.20 -21.53 -36.66
CA ALA A 35 -11.47 -21.95 -37.86
C ALA A 35 -10.90 -23.36 -37.59
N ASN A 36 -11.36 -24.31 -38.40
CA ASN A 36 -10.88 -25.69 -38.45
C ASN A 36 -9.38 -25.72 -38.78
N PHE A 37 -8.57 -26.39 -37.94
CA PHE A 37 -7.24 -26.82 -38.33
C PHE A 37 -7.25 -28.32 -38.60
N GLN A 38 -7.04 -28.67 -39.87
CA GLN A 38 -6.91 -30.05 -40.33
C GLN A 38 -5.58 -30.65 -39.86
N HIS A 39 -5.69 -31.88 -39.38
CA HIS A 39 -4.58 -32.79 -39.10
C HIS A 39 -3.78 -33.06 -40.39
N SER A 40 -2.48 -32.85 -40.35
CA SER A 40 -1.53 -33.39 -41.31
C SER A 40 -0.33 -33.91 -40.54
N THR A 41 -0.29 -35.23 -40.41
CA THR A 41 0.86 -36.02 -39.97
C THR A 41 1.89 -36.08 -41.08
N ASP A 42 3.13 -35.67 -40.81
CA ASP A 42 4.28 -36.26 -41.49
C ASP A 42 5.49 -36.24 -40.56
N VAL A 43 5.93 -37.45 -40.21
CA VAL A 43 7.14 -37.76 -39.45
C VAL A 43 8.23 -38.06 -40.47
N ALA A 44 9.28 -37.25 -40.52
CA ALA A 44 10.53 -37.65 -41.17
C ALA A 44 11.77 -36.95 -40.59
N ALA A 45 12.60 -37.76 -39.96
CA ALA A 45 14.06 -37.78 -39.97
C ALA A 45 14.85 -36.60 -39.35
N PHE A 46 15.35 -36.92 -38.15
CA PHE A 46 16.56 -36.44 -37.50
C PHE A 46 17.71 -36.12 -38.48
N ARG A 47 18.16 -34.86 -38.49
CA ARG A 47 19.57 -34.51 -38.75
C ARG A 47 20.00 -33.45 -37.75
N SER A 48 20.92 -33.86 -36.89
CA SER A 48 21.75 -33.02 -36.04
C SER A 48 22.59 -32.10 -36.91
N ASP A 49 22.31 -30.80 -36.85
CA ASP A 49 23.31 -29.78 -37.12
C ASP A 49 23.15 -28.71 -36.04
N ASP A 50 24.17 -28.66 -35.18
CA ASP A 50 24.47 -27.56 -34.27
C ASP A 50 24.39 -26.23 -35.04
N LYS A 51 23.30 -25.51 -34.87
CA LYS A 51 23.25 -24.07 -35.11
C LYS A 51 22.90 -23.39 -33.80
N ASN A 52 23.94 -22.83 -33.19
CA ASN A 52 23.89 -21.65 -32.35
C ASN A 52 22.91 -20.61 -32.90
N LEU A 53 21.64 -20.72 -32.53
CA LEU A 53 20.73 -19.58 -32.42
C LEU A 53 20.87 -19.14 -30.97
N SER A 54 21.86 -18.28 -30.70
CA SER A 54 21.93 -17.59 -29.42
C SER A 54 20.61 -16.86 -29.23
N THR A 55 19.76 -17.38 -28.36
CA THR A 55 18.49 -16.76 -28.02
C THR A 55 18.80 -15.41 -27.39
N ASN A 56 18.44 -14.31 -28.05
CA ASN A 56 18.58 -12.94 -27.54
C ASN A 56 17.72 -12.66 -26.28
N TYR A 57 17.04 -13.67 -25.72
CA TYR A 57 16.23 -13.55 -24.52
C TYR A 57 17.13 -13.53 -23.29
N LYS A 58 17.01 -12.46 -22.50
CA LYS A 58 17.54 -12.47 -21.15
C LYS A 58 16.58 -13.27 -20.29
N SER A 59 17.07 -14.27 -19.57
CA SER A 59 16.25 -15.00 -18.61
C SER A 59 15.66 -14.03 -17.59
N THR A 60 14.36 -14.18 -17.34
CA THR A 60 13.71 -13.57 -16.18
C THR A 60 14.35 -14.14 -14.92
N SER A 61 14.46 -13.31 -13.87
CA SER A 61 14.90 -13.77 -12.55
C SER A 61 14.23 -12.95 -11.45
N ILE A 62 14.20 -13.48 -10.22
CA ILE A 62 13.80 -12.73 -9.02
C ILE A 62 15.07 -12.41 -8.23
N PRO A 63 15.58 -11.17 -8.28
CA PRO A 63 16.86 -10.82 -7.66
C PRO A 63 16.82 -11.11 -6.16
N ARG A 64 17.73 -11.97 -5.71
CA ARG A 64 17.88 -12.39 -4.29
C ARG A 64 16.59 -12.91 -3.64
N GLY A 65 15.67 -13.47 -4.44
CA GLY A 65 14.40 -13.98 -3.92
C GLY A 65 13.47 -12.88 -3.38
N ALA A 66 13.57 -11.65 -3.89
CA ALA A 66 12.70 -10.52 -3.54
C ALA A 66 11.23 -10.76 -3.94
N HIS A 67 10.56 -11.58 -3.14
CA HIS A 67 9.18 -11.99 -3.30
C HIS A 67 8.50 -12.06 -1.93
N ALA A 68 7.27 -11.59 -1.89
CA ALA A 68 6.25 -11.90 -0.91
C ALA A 68 4.91 -12.02 -1.65
N TYR A 69 3.89 -12.63 -1.04
CA TYR A 69 2.58 -12.74 -1.68
C TYR A 69 2.07 -11.36 -2.12
N GLY A 70 1.77 -11.21 -3.41
CA GLY A 70 1.33 -9.98 -4.05
C GLY A 70 2.40 -8.91 -4.24
N PHE A 71 3.67 -9.20 -3.96
CA PHE A 71 4.80 -8.29 -4.17
C PHE A 71 5.99 -9.06 -4.72
N THR A 72 6.32 -8.89 -6.00
CA THR A 72 7.46 -9.61 -6.61
C THR A 72 8.31 -8.68 -7.44
N ILE A 73 9.63 -8.69 -7.21
CA ILE A 73 10.60 -7.99 -8.07
C ILE A 73 11.12 -8.98 -9.11
N PHE A 74 11.10 -8.58 -10.37
CA PHE A 74 11.67 -9.33 -11.48
C PHE A 74 12.76 -8.50 -12.18
N ASP A 75 13.80 -9.18 -12.64
CA ASP A 75 14.67 -8.69 -13.71
C ASP A 75 14.26 -9.35 -15.03
N ASN A 76 14.23 -8.58 -16.12
CA ASN A 76 13.83 -9.02 -17.47
C ASN A 76 12.42 -9.66 -17.52
N LEU A 77 11.39 -8.91 -17.16
CA LEU A 77 10.00 -9.33 -17.33
C LEU A 77 9.46 -8.83 -18.67
N TYR A 78 8.81 -9.70 -19.42
CA TYR A 78 8.33 -9.42 -20.76
C TYR A 78 6.83 -9.09 -20.74
N LEU A 79 6.40 -8.16 -21.60
CA LEU A 79 5.00 -7.79 -21.81
C LEU A 79 4.70 -7.84 -23.30
N ARG A 80 3.66 -8.59 -23.68
CA ARG A 80 3.18 -8.71 -25.07
C ARG A 80 1.66 -8.85 -25.06
N ASN A 81 0.97 -8.03 -25.84
CA ASN A 81 -0.50 -8.05 -25.96
C ASN A 81 -1.23 -8.00 -24.60
N GLY A 82 -0.71 -7.24 -23.64
CA GLY A 82 -1.28 -7.11 -22.30
C GLY A 82 -0.97 -8.26 -21.33
N THR A 83 -0.30 -9.33 -21.79
CA THR A 83 0.11 -10.47 -20.98
C THR A 83 1.56 -10.33 -20.52
N LEU A 84 1.82 -10.63 -19.24
CA LEU A 84 3.18 -10.69 -18.68
C LEU A 84 3.80 -12.09 -18.90
N PHE A 85 5.08 -12.14 -19.24
CA PHE A 85 5.79 -13.40 -19.48
C PHE A 85 7.05 -13.49 -18.62
N VAL A 86 7.13 -14.59 -17.86
CA VAL A 86 8.35 -15.06 -17.19
C VAL A 86 9.02 -16.05 -18.14
N VAL A 87 10.22 -15.71 -18.61
CA VAL A 87 10.99 -16.51 -19.56
C VAL A 87 12.20 -17.10 -18.83
N SER A 88 12.24 -18.42 -18.63
CA SER A 88 13.37 -19.08 -17.95
C SER A 88 13.43 -20.55 -18.33
N SER A 89 14.66 -21.08 -18.47
CA SER A 89 14.89 -22.52 -18.66
C SER A 89 14.64 -23.35 -17.39
N ASP A 90 14.48 -22.68 -16.24
CA ASP A 90 14.14 -23.31 -14.97
C ASP A 90 13.01 -22.53 -14.29
N LEU A 91 11.78 -22.97 -14.55
CA LEU A 91 10.57 -22.37 -14.00
C LEU A 91 10.32 -22.78 -12.54
N SER A 92 11.00 -23.83 -12.04
CA SER A 92 10.83 -24.31 -10.66
C SER A 92 11.33 -23.32 -9.60
N LYS A 93 12.18 -22.36 -10.01
CA LYS A 93 12.72 -21.28 -9.18
C LYS A 93 11.72 -20.15 -8.89
N PHE A 94 10.58 -20.15 -9.56
CA PHE A 94 9.60 -19.07 -9.43
C PHE A 94 8.46 -19.47 -8.50
N PRO A 95 7.91 -18.52 -7.74
CA PRO A 95 6.73 -18.78 -6.93
C PRO A 95 5.51 -18.99 -7.83
N LEU A 96 4.48 -19.64 -7.28
CA LEU A 96 3.25 -19.92 -8.02
C LEU A 96 2.62 -18.61 -8.52
N ARG A 97 2.08 -18.62 -9.74
CA ARG A 97 1.47 -17.45 -10.39
C ARG A 97 0.46 -16.71 -9.50
N GLU A 98 -0.38 -17.44 -8.78
CA GLU A 98 -1.40 -16.92 -7.86
C GLU A 98 -0.86 -16.21 -6.62
N THR A 99 0.42 -16.39 -6.31
CA THR A 99 1.11 -15.64 -5.26
C THR A 99 1.73 -14.35 -5.78
N ILE A 100 1.87 -14.18 -7.10
CA ILE A 100 2.42 -12.98 -7.73
C ILE A 100 1.31 -11.99 -8.08
N LEU A 101 0.29 -12.47 -8.80
CA LEU A 101 -0.81 -11.63 -9.27
C LEU A 101 -2.15 -12.39 -9.38
N SER A 102 -3.18 -11.63 -9.73
CA SER A 102 -4.57 -12.06 -9.88
C SER A 102 -5.18 -11.36 -11.09
N ALA A 103 -6.37 -11.79 -11.50
CA ALA A 103 -7.17 -10.99 -12.41
C ALA A 103 -7.37 -9.57 -11.82
N PRO A 104 -7.25 -8.49 -12.63
CA PRO A 104 -7.30 -7.11 -12.15
C PRO A 104 -8.73 -6.62 -11.92
N LEU A 105 -9.51 -7.40 -11.17
CA LEU A 105 -10.94 -7.19 -10.94
C LEU A 105 -11.20 -6.76 -9.49
N GLU A 106 -12.47 -6.49 -9.16
CA GLU A 106 -12.91 -6.10 -7.82
C GLU A 106 -12.72 -7.24 -6.80
N LEU A 107 -12.28 -6.90 -5.58
CA LEU A 107 -11.89 -7.89 -4.56
C LEU A 107 -13.05 -8.71 -3.98
N ASP A 108 -14.27 -8.20 -4.07
CA ASP A 108 -15.48 -8.86 -3.59
C ASP A 108 -15.99 -9.95 -4.55
N LEU A 109 -15.36 -10.08 -5.73
CA LEU A 109 -15.64 -11.18 -6.64
C LEU A 109 -15.15 -12.53 -6.08
N PRO A 110 -15.84 -13.62 -6.42
CA PRO A 110 -15.44 -14.98 -6.06
C PRO A 110 -13.94 -15.30 -6.33
N PRO A 111 -13.26 -16.03 -5.43
CA PRO A 111 -11.82 -16.31 -5.57
C PRO A 111 -11.42 -16.98 -6.88
N ASP A 112 -12.27 -17.85 -7.43
CA ASP A 112 -12.09 -18.53 -8.72
C ASP A 112 -12.09 -17.58 -9.92
N ILE A 113 -12.87 -16.49 -9.83
CA ILE A 113 -12.87 -15.41 -10.83
C ILE A 113 -11.58 -14.60 -10.73
N LEU A 114 -11.07 -14.39 -9.52
CA LEU A 114 -9.82 -13.66 -9.27
C LEU A 114 -8.56 -14.46 -9.58
N MET A 115 -8.65 -15.76 -9.85
CA MET A 115 -7.48 -16.59 -10.17
C MET A 115 -6.80 -16.11 -11.44
N PRO A 116 -5.45 -16.01 -11.45
CA PRO A 116 -4.74 -15.61 -12.64
C PRO A 116 -4.79 -16.70 -13.71
N ARG A 117 -4.87 -16.26 -14.95
CA ARG A 117 -4.93 -17.09 -16.17
C ARG A 117 -3.77 -16.72 -17.09
N ASP A 118 -3.63 -17.48 -18.17
CA ASP A 118 -2.58 -17.27 -19.17
C ASP A 118 -2.67 -15.92 -19.88
N GLU A 119 -3.85 -15.30 -19.93
CA GLU A 119 -4.00 -13.92 -20.42
C GLU A 119 -3.35 -12.87 -19.51
N HIS A 120 -3.15 -13.18 -18.22
CA HIS A 120 -2.55 -12.28 -17.25
C HIS A 120 -1.04 -12.49 -17.14
N MET A 121 -0.62 -13.73 -16.94
CA MET A 121 0.79 -14.10 -16.82
C MET A 121 1.06 -15.54 -17.26
N ARG A 122 2.12 -15.73 -18.05
CA ARG A 122 2.61 -17.03 -18.52
C ARG A 122 4.06 -17.26 -18.10
N PHE A 123 4.36 -18.52 -17.84
CA PHE A 123 5.70 -19.03 -17.55
C PHE A 123 6.10 -19.88 -18.74
N ILE A 124 7.15 -19.49 -19.45
CA ILE A 124 7.53 -20.10 -20.72
C ILE A 124 9.04 -20.39 -20.75
N ASP A 125 9.40 -21.42 -21.52
CA ASP A 125 10.79 -21.69 -21.87
C ASP A 125 11.29 -20.69 -22.94
N PRO A 126 12.58 -20.33 -22.98
CA PRO A 126 13.14 -19.45 -24.02
C PRO A 126 12.84 -19.89 -25.47
N GLU A 127 12.68 -21.19 -25.73
CA GLU A 127 12.31 -21.69 -27.06
C GLU A 127 10.87 -21.33 -27.44
N GLU A 128 9.92 -21.44 -26.50
CA GLU A 128 8.53 -21.00 -26.71
C GLU A 128 8.44 -19.48 -26.87
N GLY A 129 9.36 -18.74 -26.26
CA GLY A 129 9.48 -17.29 -26.39
C GLY A 129 9.66 -16.81 -27.83
N LYS A 130 10.31 -17.60 -28.71
CA LYS A 130 10.56 -17.25 -30.12
C LYS A 130 9.27 -16.91 -30.87
N ASP A 131 8.28 -17.77 -30.72
CA ASP A 131 7.01 -17.65 -31.45
C ASP A 131 6.08 -16.62 -30.80
N LEU A 132 6.11 -16.51 -29.48
CA LEU A 132 5.19 -15.64 -28.73
C LEU A 132 5.65 -14.19 -28.63
N LEU A 133 6.95 -13.97 -28.44
CA LEU A 133 7.52 -12.67 -28.10
C LEU A 133 8.27 -12.03 -29.28
N GLY A 134 8.60 -12.80 -30.32
CA GLY A 134 9.42 -12.34 -31.43
C GLY A 134 10.85 -11.98 -30.99
N SER A 135 11.67 -11.46 -31.90
CA SER A 135 13.11 -11.22 -31.66
C SER A 135 13.48 -9.78 -31.31
N ASP A 136 12.61 -8.81 -31.60
CA ASP A 136 12.91 -7.38 -31.49
C ASP A 136 12.16 -6.73 -30.34
N PHE A 137 12.88 -6.36 -29.30
CA PHE A 137 12.31 -5.85 -28.05
C PHE A 137 12.44 -4.33 -27.90
N ILE A 138 11.46 -3.73 -27.22
CA ILE A 138 11.57 -2.38 -26.68
C ILE A 138 11.91 -2.51 -25.20
N TYR A 139 13.08 -2.00 -24.81
CA TYR A 139 13.52 -2.05 -23.43
C TYR A 139 13.04 -0.84 -22.63
N ILE A 140 12.41 -1.11 -21.50
CA ILE A 140 12.13 -0.14 -20.46
C ILE A 140 13.19 -0.32 -19.38
N GLU A 141 14.19 0.56 -19.45
CA GLU A 141 15.30 0.61 -18.49
C GLU A 141 14.85 1.19 -17.14
N ASP A 142 15.73 1.07 -16.13
CA ASP A 142 15.47 1.39 -14.72
C ASP A 142 14.37 0.52 -14.07
N THR A 143 14.04 0.83 -12.82
CA THR A 143 13.00 0.12 -12.06
C THR A 143 11.62 0.74 -12.32
N THR A 144 10.70 -0.10 -12.80
CA THR A 144 9.26 0.19 -12.91
C THR A 144 8.51 -0.47 -11.75
N VAL A 145 7.49 0.17 -11.20
CA VAL A 145 6.54 -0.45 -10.27
C VAL A 145 5.19 -0.56 -10.96
N ILE A 146 4.74 -1.77 -11.28
CA ILE A 146 3.42 -2.02 -11.82
C ILE A 146 2.48 -2.33 -10.65
N VAL A 147 1.54 -1.43 -10.40
CA VAL A 147 0.46 -1.68 -9.46
C VAL A 147 -0.69 -2.33 -10.22
N TYR A 148 -0.65 -3.66 -10.27
CA TYR A 148 -1.53 -4.51 -11.06
C TYR A 148 -2.84 -4.78 -10.29
N GLU A 149 -3.59 -3.73 -9.96
CA GLU A 149 -4.90 -3.84 -9.29
C GLU A 149 -5.86 -2.74 -9.77
N ASN A 150 -7.13 -2.87 -9.43
CA ASN A 150 -8.16 -1.87 -9.71
C ASN A 150 -7.96 -0.59 -8.84
N PRO A 151 -8.61 0.55 -9.18
CA PRO A 151 -8.38 1.82 -8.47
C PRO A 151 -9.04 1.93 -7.08
N THR A 152 -9.84 0.95 -6.64
CA THR A 152 -10.73 1.05 -5.47
C THR A 152 -10.01 1.49 -4.20
N PHE A 153 -8.80 0.98 -3.97
CA PHE A 153 -8.03 1.30 -2.76
C PHE A 153 -7.01 2.43 -2.95
N MET A 154 -6.56 2.70 -4.19
CA MET A 154 -5.45 3.62 -4.44
C MET A 154 -5.76 5.07 -4.05
N ARG A 155 -7.04 5.45 -4.04
CA ARG A 155 -7.53 6.81 -3.71
C ARG A 155 -7.52 7.14 -2.22
N HIS A 156 -6.82 6.36 -1.42
CA HIS A 156 -6.83 6.50 0.03
C HIS A 156 -5.40 6.55 0.55
N TYR A 157 -5.09 7.57 1.35
CA TYR A 157 -3.74 7.83 1.86
C TYR A 157 -3.10 6.61 2.53
N TYR A 158 -3.87 5.94 3.40
CA TYR A 158 -3.42 4.71 4.08
C TYR A 158 -3.09 3.58 3.11
N HIS A 159 -3.94 3.30 2.12
CA HIS A 159 -3.72 2.17 1.21
C HIS A 159 -2.56 2.44 0.25
N TRP A 160 -2.40 3.69 -0.21
CA TRP A 160 -1.28 4.06 -1.07
C TRP A 160 0.05 4.01 -0.32
N TRP A 161 0.21 4.77 0.77
CA TRP A 161 1.49 4.86 1.46
C TRP A 161 1.74 3.74 2.46
N GLY A 162 0.70 3.37 3.22
CA GLY A 162 0.79 2.38 4.27
C GLY A 162 0.74 0.93 3.79
N GLU A 163 0.27 0.67 2.57
CA GLU A 163 0.23 -0.69 2.03
C GLU A 163 1.03 -0.85 0.73
N ILE A 164 0.69 -0.12 -0.32
CA ILE A 164 1.32 -0.28 -1.63
C ILE A 164 2.80 0.14 -1.57
N ILE A 165 3.09 1.38 -1.17
CA ILE A 165 4.47 1.89 -1.11
C ILE A 165 5.27 1.20 -0.01
N LEU A 166 4.72 1.05 1.19
CA LEU A 166 5.40 0.38 2.30
C LEU A 166 5.76 -1.07 1.97
N GLY A 167 4.80 -1.85 1.46
CA GLY A 167 5.02 -3.25 1.08
C GLY A 167 6.04 -3.38 -0.05
N PHE A 168 5.90 -2.57 -1.10
CA PHE A 168 6.87 -2.51 -2.20
C PHE A 168 8.27 -2.20 -1.68
N TRP A 169 8.42 -1.12 -0.91
CA TRP A 169 9.72 -0.66 -0.47
C TRP A 169 10.41 -1.69 0.41
N ARG A 170 9.66 -2.39 1.26
CA ARG A 170 10.15 -3.49 2.08
C ARG A 170 10.73 -4.63 1.24
N VAL A 171 9.99 -5.09 0.22
CA VAL A 171 10.40 -6.18 -0.67
C VAL A 171 11.53 -5.75 -1.60
N TYR A 172 11.49 -4.51 -2.10
CA TYR A 172 12.50 -3.96 -2.98
C TYR A 172 13.86 -3.82 -2.30
N GLN A 173 13.88 -3.55 -0.99
CA GLN A 173 15.12 -3.55 -0.20
C GLN A 173 15.79 -4.94 -0.11
N CYS A 174 15.05 -6.04 -0.32
CA CYS A 174 15.63 -7.38 -0.45
C CYS A 174 16.30 -7.61 -1.81
N ALA A 175 15.89 -6.87 -2.86
CA ALA A 175 16.47 -6.93 -4.20
C ALA A 175 17.78 -6.12 -4.35
N ARG A 176 18.31 -5.58 -3.25
CA ARG A 176 19.50 -4.72 -3.26
C ARG A 176 20.74 -5.44 -3.81
N VAL A 177 21.23 -4.89 -4.91
CA VAL A 177 22.53 -5.23 -5.52
C VAL A 177 23.56 -4.11 -5.30
N SER A 178 23.10 -2.88 -5.03
CA SER A 178 23.93 -1.70 -4.80
C SER A 178 23.34 -0.79 -3.72
N THR A 179 24.18 0.07 -3.15
CA THR A 179 23.82 1.04 -2.11
C THR A 179 24.30 2.44 -2.52
N PRO A 180 23.42 3.48 -2.51
CA PRO A 180 21.99 3.43 -2.17
C PRO A 180 21.16 2.70 -3.24
N LEU A 181 20.03 2.10 -2.82
CA LEU A 181 19.09 1.49 -3.76
C LEU A 181 18.36 2.61 -4.54
N PRO A 182 18.38 2.60 -5.88
CA PRO A 182 17.76 3.68 -6.64
C PRO A 182 16.24 3.65 -6.49
N PHE A 183 15.63 4.82 -6.33
CA PHE A 183 14.18 4.98 -6.36
C PHE A 183 13.63 4.52 -7.73
N PRO A 184 12.45 3.86 -7.80
CA PRO A 184 11.82 3.57 -9.08
C PRO A 184 11.61 4.84 -9.91
N LYS A 185 11.83 4.75 -11.23
CA LYS A 185 11.63 5.89 -12.13
C LYS A 185 10.16 6.12 -12.43
N ARG A 186 9.35 5.06 -12.34
CA ARG A 186 7.94 5.11 -12.72
C ARG A 186 7.08 4.13 -11.94
N PHE A 187 5.85 4.56 -11.67
CA PHE A 187 4.74 3.69 -11.33
C PHE A 187 3.84 3.59 -12.55
N LEU A 188 3.48 2.39 -12.95
CA LEU A 188 2.55 2.09 -14.02
C LEU A 188 1.28 1.50 -13.40
N LEU A 189 0.13 2.09 -13.70
CA LEU A 189 -1.18 1.76 -13.15
C LEU A 189 -2.11 1.32 -14.31
N PRO A 190 -2.02 0.05 -14.76
CA PRO A 190 -2.64 -0.38 -16.02
C PRO A 190 -4.17 -0.25 -16.06
N PHE A 191 -4.81 -0.30 -14.89
CA PHE A 191 -6.26 -0.37 -14.74
C PHE A 191 -6.83 0.88 -14.07
N VAL A 192 -6.08 1.98 -14.13
CA VAL A 192 -6.44 3.24 -13.47
C VAL A 192 -6.39 4.36 -14.49
N ASP A 193 -7.51 5.04 -14.69
CA ASP A 193 -7.57 6.19 -15.59
C ASP A 193 -6.79 7.39 -15.04
N GLY A 194 -6.46 8.32 -15.95
CA GLY A 194 -5.80 9.58 -15.65
C GLY A 194 -6.32 10.27 -14.38
N GLY A 195 -5.43 10.44 -13.39
CA GLY A 195 -5.71 11.13 -12.13
C GLY A 195 -6.57 10.36 -11.11
N LYS A 196 -7.13 9.19 -11.45
CA LYS A 196 -7.98 8.39 -10.55
C LYS A 196 -7.24 7.72 -9.39
N TRP A 197 -5.91 7.79 -9.34
CA TRP A 197 -5.12 7.33 -8.20
C TRP A 197 -4.98 8.38 -7.08
N ARG A 198 -5.32 9.64 -7.37
CA ARG A 198 -5.22 10.72 -6.39
C ARG A 198 -6.31 10.58 -5.32
N ASP A 199 -5.91 10.79 -4.07
CA ASP A 199 -6.78 10.74 -2.92
C ASP A 199 -7.59 12.02 -2.75
N ASP A 200 -8.76 11.91 -2.13
CA ASP A 200 -9.66 13.05 -1.93
C ASP A 200 -9.04 14.17 -1.07
N PRO A 201 -8.22 13.87 -0.03
CA PRO A 201 -7.47 14.91 0.70
C PRO A 201 -6.34 15.59 -0.09
N GLY A 202 -5.95 15.05 -1.25
CA GLY A 202 -4.88 15.61 -2.08
C GLY A 202 -3.46 15.39 -1.54
N ILE A 203 -3.22 14.35 -0.74
CA ILE A 203 -1.92 14.06 -0.13
C ILE A 203 -1.02 13.22 -1.05
N ASN A 204 -1.55 12.14 -1.66
CA ASN A 204 -0.76 11.15 -2.41
C ASN A 204 0.05 11.80 -3.52
N GLY A 205 -0.58 12.68 -4.30
CA GLY A 205 0.04 13.35 -5.44
C GLY A 205 1.28 14.17 -5.08
N PRO A 206 1.12 15.24 -4.29
CA PRO A 206 2.23 16.06 -3.82
C PRO A 206 3.28 15.26 -3.04
N LEU A 207 2.87 14.30 -2.21
CA LEU A 207 3.81 13.50 -1.41
C LEU A 207 4.71 12.61 -2.27
N MET A 208 4.17 11.99 -3.34
CA MET A 208 4.98 11.25 -4.31
C MET A 208 6.04 12.15 -4.98
N ARG A 209 5.70 13.40 -5.29
CA ARG A 209 6.63 14.37 -5.88
C ARG A 209 7.65 14.90 -4.88
N ALA A 210 7.28 15.02 -3.62
CA ALA A 210 8.20 15.40 -2.56
C ALA A 210 9.23 14.29 -2.28
N VAL A 211 8.83 13.02 -2.35
CA VAL A 211 9.75 11.88 -2.17
C VAL A 211 10.63 11.65 -3.40
N GLN A 212 10.09 11.74 -4.62
CA GLN A 212 10.88 11.63 -5.85
C GLN A 212 10.33 12.59 -6.92
N PRO A 213 10.93 13.78 -7.10
CA PRO A 213 10.43 14.79 -8.03
C PRO A 213 10.34 14.33 -9.48
N ALA A 214 11.26 13.45 -9.90
CA ALA A 214 11.33 12.94 -11.26
C ALA A 214 10.44 11.70 -11.52
N ILE A 215 9.61 11.28 -10.54
CA ILE A 215 8.83 10.06 -10.69
C ILE A 215 7.67 10.24 -11.69
N SER A 216 7.61 9.33 -12.67
CA SER A 216 6.47 9.21 -13.56
C SER A 216 5.35 8.39 -12.90
N ILE A 217 4.11 8.83 -13.05
CA ILE A 217 2.93 8.03 -12.67
C ILE A 217 2.11 7.85 -13.95
N GLU A 218 2.30 6.70 -14.58
CA GLU A 218 1.71 6.30 -15.84
C GLU A 218 0.40 5.53 -15.59
N THR A 219 -0.64 5.84 -16.34
CA THR A 219 -1.99 5.28 -16.18
C THR A 219 -2.34 4.31 -17.30
N SER A 220 -3.62 3.89 -17.35
CA SER A 220 -4.15 2.95 -18.35
C SER A 220 -3.79 3.30 -19.80
N ASP A 221 -3.70 4.60 -20.13
CA ASP A 221 -3.27 5.06 -21.46
C ASP A 221 -1.89 4.53 -21.85
N GLN A 222 -0.90 4.58 -20.95
CA GLN A 222 0.45 4.08 -21.23
C GLN A 222 0.48 2.56 -21.44
N TRP A 223 -0.34 1.83 -20.68
CA TRP A 223 -0.47 0.39 -20.85
C TRP A 223 -1.14 0.05 -22.19
N LYS A 224 -2.15 0.83 -22.58
CA LYS A 224 -2.81 0.73 -23.87
C LYS A 224 -1.85 1.01 -25.02
N ASP A 225 -0.98 2.01 -24.91
CA ASP A 225 0.05 2.28 -25.92
C ASP A 225 1.00 1.09 -26.07
N PHE A 226 1.42 0.44 -24.98
CA PHE A 226 2.23 -0.78 -25.06
C PHE A 226 1.50 -1.93 -25.74
N TYR A 227 0.19 -2.04 -25.56
CA TYR A 227 -0.64 -3.01 -26.27
C TYR A 227 -0.73 -2.68 -27.77
N ASP A 228 -1.05 -1.43 -28.10
CA ASP A 228 -1.31 -0.97 -29.48
C ASP A 228 -0.03 -0.92 -30.33
N LEU A 229 1.16 -0.79 -29.70
CA LEU A 229 2.44 -0.85 -30.41
C LEU A 229 2.67 -2.18 -31.13
N ASP A 230 1.99 -3.26 -30.71
CA ASP A 230 2.20 -4.62 -31.21
C ASP A 230 3.70 -4.98 -31.19
N ARG A 231 4.39 -4.62 -30.10
CA ARG A 231 5.80 -4.94 -29.84
C ARG A 231 5.95 -5.55 -28.46
N THR A 232 6.97 -6.40 -28.28
CA THR A 232 7.30 -6.95 -26.97
C THR A 232 8.09 -5.92 -26.18
N ILE A 233 7.55 -5.55 -25.02
CA ILE A 233 8.20 -4.67 -24.07
C ILE A 233 8.96 -5.51 -23.06
N VAL A 234 10.19 -5.13 -22.72
CA VAL A 234 11.01 -5.79 -21.70
C VAL A 234 11.33 -4.81 -20.60
N PHE A 235 10.84 -5.08 -19.40
CA PHE A 235 11.22 -4.33 -18.21
C PHE A 235 12.53 -4.87 -17.67
N SER A 236 13.60 -4.07 -17.71
CA SER A 236 14.92 -4.47 -17.18
C SER A 236 14.82 -4.83 -15.70
N ARG A 237 14.06 -4.04 -14.92
CA ARG A 237 13.65 -4.37 -13.55
C ARG A 237 12.22 -3.89 -13.29
N VAL A 238 11.39 -4.74 -12.71
CA VAL A 238 10.00 -4.38 -12.40
C VAL A 238 9.51 -5.02 -11.11
N ALA A 239 8.75 -4.25 -10.33
CA ALA A 239 7.95 -4.75 -9.23
C ALA A 239 6.51 -4.98 -9.68
N ILE A 240 5.94 -6.15 -9.39
CA ILE A 240 4.50 -6.41 -9.51
C ILE A 240 3.88 -6.33 -8.13
N ILE A 241 2.88 -5.46 -7.97
CA ILE A 241 2.07 -5.33 -6.76
C ILE A 241 0.64 -5.74 -7.10
N ASN A 242 0.08 -6.70 -6.36
CA ASN A 242 -1.30 -7.17 -6.53
C ASN A 242 -1.93 -7.54 -5.19
N ARG A 243 -2.90 -6.72 -4.75
CA ARG A 243 -3.61 -6.91 -3.49
C ARG A 243 -4.36 -8.25 -3.38
N PRO A 244 -5.15 -8.72 -4.37
CA PRO A 244 -5.82 -10.01 -4.22
C PRO A 244 -4.84 -11.18 -4.03
N ALA A 245 -3.68 -11.18 -4.72
CA ALA A 245 -2.63 -12.18 -4.51
C ALA A 245 -2.01 -12.07 -3.12
N ALA A 246 -1.81 -10.86 -2.62
CA ALA A 246 -1.35 -10.63 -1.25
C ALA A 246 -2.29 -11.22 -0.19
N HIS A 247 -3.61 -11.11 -0.42
CA HIS A 247 -4.62 -11.68 0.47
C HIS A 247 -4.71 -13.21 0.43
N ARG A 248 -4.01 -13.88 -0.49
CA ARG A 248 -3.87 -15.35 -0.46
C ARG A 248 -2.83 -15.85 0.54
N TYR A 249 -2.03 -14.96 1.13
CA TYR A 249 -1.08 -15.35 2.16
C TYR A 249 -1.81 -15.97 3.38
N PRO A 250 -1.31 -17.07 3.98
CA PRO A 250 -2.05 -17.79 5.00
C PRO A 250 -2.55 -16.96 6.18
N LEU A 251 -1.84 -15.92 6.63
CA LEU A 251 -2.32 -15.08 7.76
C LEU A 251 -3.18 -13.89 7.33
N SER A 252 -3.49 -13.74 6.04
CA SER A 252 -4.32 -12.64 5.55
C SER A 252 -5.76 -12.73 6.05
N HIS A 253 -6.29 -13.92 6.37
CA HIS A 253 -7.61 -14.07 7.00
C HIS A 253 -7.65 -13.49 8.43
N LYS A 254 -6.50 -13.47 9.13
CA LYS A 254 -6.37 -12.93 10.48
C LYS A 254 -6.22 -11.41 10.44
N TYR A 255 -5.27 -10.94 9.64
CA TYR A 255 -4.85 -9.54 9.65
C TYR A 255 -5.61 -8.67 8.68
N ASN A 256 -6.11 -9.24 7.58
CA ASN A 256 -6.78 -8.54 6.49
C ASN A 256 -5.98 -7.31 5.98
N LYS A 257 -4.68 -7.50 5.74
CA LYS A 257 -3.76 -6.49 5.18
C LYS A 257 -2.95 -7.10 4.05
N MET A 258 -2.77 -6.34 2.95
CA MET A 258 -1.95 -6.85 1.84
C MET A 258 -0.47 -6.94 2.22
N ILE A 259 0.00 -6.11 3.16
CA ILE A 259 1.41 -6.10 3.56
C ILE A 259 1.80 -7.22 4.53
N THR A 260 0.86 -8.11 4.90
CA THR A 260 1.11 -9.15 5.92
C THR A 260 2.29 -10.06 5.57
N SER A 261 2.35 -10.58 4.35
CA SER A 261 3.45 -11.45 3.90
C SER A 261 4.81 -10.74 3.94
N THR A 262 4.83 -9.42 3.74
CA THR A 262 6.08 -8.66 3.70
C THR A 262 6.78 -8.60 5.07
N LEU A 263 6.06 -8.81 6.18
CA LEU A 263 6.63 -8.87 7.53
C LEU A 263 7.57 -10.06 7.76
N GLU A 264 7.46 -11.12 6.95
CA GLU A 264 8.39 -12.25 6.98
C GLU A 264 9.77 -11.86 6.44
N LEU A 265 9.84 -10.77 5.67
CA LEU A 265 11.10 -10.23 5.18
C LEU A 265 11.78 -9.43 6.29
N HIS A 266 13.11 -9.45 6.31
CA HIS A 266 13.93 -8.77 7.33
C HIS A 266 14.89 -7.79 6.64
N PRO A 267 14.39 -6.68 6.07
CA PRO A 267 15.28 -5.63 5.59
C PRO A 267 15.98 -4.93 6.78
N ASP A 268 16.94 -4.07 6.47
CA ASP A 268 17.58 -3.20 7.47
C ASP A 268 16.54 -2.44 8.31
N ASN A 269 16.78 -2.26 9.61
CA ASN A 269 15.88 -1.49 10.49
C ASN A 269 15.67 -0.05 10.00
N ALA A 270 16.64 0.51 9.27
CA ALA A 270 16.55 1.82 8.65
C ALA A 270 15.92 1.80 7.25
N PHE A 271 15.24 0.73 6.83
CA PHE A 271 14.81 0.59 5.43
C PHE A 271 13.92 1.74 4.95
N TRP A 272 13.11 2.34 5.82
CA TRP A 272 12.20 3.45 5.48
C TRP A 272 12.86 4.84 5.53
N GLU A 273 13.99 4.97 6.22
CA GLU A 273 14.72 6.23 6.43
C GLU A 273 15.10 6.98 5.14
N PRO A 274 15.49 6.33 4.03
CA PRO A 274 15.79 7.04 2.78
C PRO A 274 14.59 7.82 2.23
N LEU A 275 13.37 7.27 2.38
CA LEU A 275 12.14 7.93 1.94
C LEU A 275 11.83 9.15 2.82
N GLN A 276 11.95 8.98 4.15
CA GLN A 276 11.76 10.06 5.11
C GLN A 276 12.77 11.18 4.87
N THR A 277 14.06 10.84 4.72
CA THR A 277 15.12 11.83 4.50
C THR A 277 14.87 12.64 3.25
N THR A 278 14.59 11.97 2.13
CA THR A 278 14.33 12.66 0.86
C THR A 278 13.09 13.54 0.93
N LEU A 279 12.03 13.07 1.59
CA LEU A 279 10.82 13.86 1.84
C LEU A 279 11.14 15.14 2.63
N LEU A 280 11.80 14.99 3.78
CA LEU A 280 12.08 16.12 4.67
C LEU A 280 13.03 17.12 4.01
N GLN A 281 14.04 16.64 3.27
CA GLN A 281 14.92 17.49 2.51
C GLN A 281 14.15 18.30 1.45
N ASN A 282 13.34 17.63 0.61
CA ASN A 282 12.67 18.30 -0.49
C ASN A 282 11.50 19.19 -0.05
N LEU A 283 10.76 18.80 0.99
CA LEU A 283 9.55 19.51 1.43
C LEU A 283 9.85 20.60 2.46
N LEU A 284 10.84 20.37 3.34
CA LEU A 284 11.15 21.27 4.45
C LEU A 284 12.49 22.00 4.28
N GLY A 285 13.31 21.62 3.29
CA GLY A 285 14.64 22.20 3.09
C GLY A 285 15.64 21.81 4.18
N LEU A 286 15.36 20.71 4.90
CA LEU A 286 16.17 20.27 6.02
C LEU A 286 17.28 19.34 5.51
N GLU A 287 18.53 19.79 5.56
CA GLU A 287 19.70 18.93 5.37
C GLU A 287 19.84 18.02 6.59
N PHE A 288 19.22 16.84 6.54
CA PHE A 288 19.40 15.82 7.56
C PHE A 288 20.55 14.90 7.19
N SER A 289 21.62 14.93 7.99
CA SER A 289 22.29 13.68 8.33
C SER A 289 21.41 13.01 9.38
N PHE A 290 20.62 12.01 9.01
CA PHE A 290 20.06 11.05 9.96
C PHE A 290 21.21 10.21 10.55
N SER A 291 22.17 10.87 11.17
CA SER A 291 22.71 10.29 12.37
C SER A 291 21.52 10.27 13.33
N SER A 292 21.10 9.09 13.72
CA SER A 292 20.32 8.77 14.92
C SER A 292 20.64 9.65 16.16
N SER A 293 21.75 10.42 16.16
CA SER A 293 22.13 11.41 17.16
C SER A 293 21.16 12.57 17.42
N ARG A 294 20.40 13.10 16.44
CA ARG A 294 19.49 14.24 16.74
C ARG A 294 18.26 13.82 17.54
N ALA A 295 17.77 12.59 17.37
CA ALA A 295 16.69 12.06 18.19
C ALA A 295 17.16 11.42 19.50
N LEU A 296 18.50 11.28 19.67
CA LEU A 296 19.16 10.78 20.88
C LEU A 296 19.80 11.89 21.73
N SER A 297 19.76 13.16 21.31
CA SER A 297 20.17 14.25 22.21
C SER A 297 19.07 14.42 23.26
N ASN A 298 19.38 14.10 24.52
CA ASN A 298 18.49 14.33 25.66
C ASN A 298 18.06 15.81 25.83
N ASP A 299 18.69 16.73 25.11
CA ASP A 299 18.40 18.17 25.14
C ASP A 299 17.15 18.57 24.33
N ILE A 300 16.63 17.71 23.46
CA ILE A 300 15.40 17.99 22.70
C ILE A 300 14.21 17.41 23.46
N LYS A 301 13.34 18.29 23.95
CA LYS A 301 12.11 17.92 24.65
C LYS A 301 11.22 17.07 23.72
N PRO A 302 10.78 15.86 24.13
CA PRO A 302 9.90 15.02 23.32
C PRO A 302 8.61 15.74 22.91
N VAL A 303 8.13 15.49 21.70
CA VAL A 303 6.86 16.07 21.21
C VAL A 303 5.76 15.02 21.29
N VAL A 304 4.70 15.32 22.03
CA VAL A 304 3.46 14.55 22.08
C VAL A 304 2.45 15.25 21.18
N THR A 305 1.94 14.54 20.18
CA THR A 305 0.98 15.08 19.21
C THR A 305 -0.34 14.33 19.32
N TYR A 306 -1.40 15.00 19.78
CA TYR A 306 -2.75 14.46 19.77
C TYR A 306 -3.53 14.97 18.55
N ILE A 307 -3.73 14.10 17.56
CA ILE A 307 -4.52 14.39 16.37
C ILE A 307 -6.00 14.47 16.77
N SER A 308 -6.46 15.70 16.99
CA SER A 308 -7.85 15.96 17.35
C SER A 308 -8.75 15.75 16.15
N ARG A 309 -9.83 14.99 16.38
CA ARG A 309 -10.92 14.80 15.42
C ARG A 309 -12.24 15.40 15.90
N GLN A 310 -12.19 16.26 16.93
CA GLN A 310 -13.40 16.91 17.45
C GLN A 310 -14.09 17.75 16.37
N GLY A 311 -15.42 17.69 16.34
CA GLY A 311 -16.25 18.25 15.28
C GLY A 311 -16.37 17.36 14.03
N GLY A 312 -15.61 16.26 13.94
CA GLY A 312 -15.68 15.29 12.85
C GLY A 312 -16.80 14.25 13.01
N ARG A 313 -16.91 13.35 12.02
CA ARG A 313 -17.83 12.20 12.07
C ARG A 313 -17.40 11.12 13.06
N ARG A 314 -16.10 11.04 13.31
CA ARG A 314 -15.48 10.12 14.26
C ARG A 314 -14.66 10.92 15.25
N SER A 315 -15.12 10.95 16.49
CA SER A 315 -14.63 11.85 17.52
C SER A 315 -14.81 11.23 18.90
N LEU A 316 -14.06 11.74 19.87
CA LEU A 316 -14.26 11.37 21.26
C LEU A 316 -15.60 11.93 21.77
N ALA A 317 -16.06 11.44 22.92
CA ALA A 317 -17.05 12.15 23.71
C ALA A 317 -16.48 13.51 24.14
N ASP A 318 -17.31 14.55 24.21
CA ASP A 318 -16.82 15.91 24.46
C ASP A 318 -16.14 16.04 25.83
N GLN A 319 -16.71 15.41 26.87
CA GLN A 319 -16.14 15.40 28.22
C GLN A 319 -14.78 14.67 28.26
N ASP A 320 -14.70 13.49 27.65
CA ASP A 320 -13.48 12.68 27.57
C ASP A 320 -12.40 13.39 26.74
N HIS A 321 -12.80 14.14 25.70
CA HIS A 321 -11.89 14.99 24.96
C HIS A 321 -11.29 16.09 25.85
N GLU A 322 -12.14 16.81 26.59
CA GLU A 322 -11.71 17.87 27.50
C GLU A 322 -10.79 17.34 28.59
N GLU A 323 -11.11 16.17 29.18
CA GLU A 323 -10.25 15.49 30.15
C GLU A 323 -8.90 15.09 29.55
N LEU A 324 -8.89 14.51 28.35
CA LEU A 324 -7.67 14.14 27.66
C LEU A 324 -6.80 15.38 27.39
N VAL A 325 -7.37 16.46 26.86
CA VAL A 325 -6.65 17.72 26.60
C VAL A 325 -6.06 18.30 27.88
N HIS A 326 -6.86 18.33 28.96
CA HIS A 326 -6.41 18.79 30.28
C HIS A 326 -5.23 17.94 30.77
N THR A 327 -5.37 16.62 30.75
CA THR A 327 -4.35 15.69 31.25
C THR A 327 -3.05 15.81 30.45
N LEU A 328 -3.12 15.88 29.12
CA LEU A 328 -1.94 16.10 28.27
C LEU A 328 -1.29 17.46 28.54
N SER A 329 -2.09 18.50 28.82
CA SER A 329 -1.57 19.83 29.15
C SER A 329 -0.81 19.83 30.48
N GLU A 330 -1.22 19.03 31.46
CA GLU A 330 -0.47 18.85 32.70
C GLU A 330 0.90 18.20 32.45
N LEU A 331 1.02 17.22 31.55
CA LEU A 331 2.33 16.66 31.15
C LEU A 331 3.29 17.72 30.62
N GLN A 332 2.76 18.66 29.84
CA GLN A 332 3.55 19.76 29.31
C GLN A 332 3.99 20.72 30.43
N LYS A 333 3.07 21.06 31.36
CA LYS A 333 3.35 21.93 32.52
C LYS A 333 4.38 21.32 33.48
N GLU A 334 4.34 20.00 33.66
CA GLU A 334 5.35 19.22 34.41
C GLU A 334 6.73 19.24 33.73
N GLY A 335 6.83 19.73 32.49
CA GLY A 335 8.11 19.78 31.78
C GLY A 335 8.47 18.49 31.05
N LEU A 336 7.56 17.51 30.94
CA LEU A 336 7.86 16.20 30.37
C LEU A 336 7.92 16.20 28.82
N CYS A 337 7.05 16.98 28.18
CA CYS A 337 6.98 17.04 26.72
C CYS A 337 6.54 18.43 26.21
N GLN A 338 6.69 18.67 24.91
CA GLN A 338 5.90 19.66 24.17
C GLN A 338 4.60 18.99 23.72
N LEU A 339 3.49 19.72 23.72
CA LEU A 339 2.18 19.22 23.36
C LEU A 339 1.64 19.96 22.13
N GLU A 340 1.26 19.19 21.12
CA GLU A 340 0.63 19.67 19.89
C GLU A 340 -0.73 19.00 19.73
N ILE A 341 -1.80 19.77 19.47
CA ILE A 341 -3.16 19.24 19.32
C ILE A 341 -3.77 19.69 17.98
N PRO A 342 -3.21 19.24 16.85
CA PRO A 342 -3.68 19.66 15.54
C PRO A 342 -5.03 19.03 15.18
N LYS A 343 -5.77 19.72 14.32
CA LYS A 343 -6.73 19.11 13.40
C LYS A 343 -6.05 18.99 12.04
N MET A 344 -5.64 17.79 11.63
CA MET A 344 -4.78 17.62 10.44
C MET A 344 -5.40 18.18 9.16
N GLN A 345 -6.72 18.17 9.02
CA GLN A 345 -7.43 18.74 7.87
C GLN A 345 -7.35 20.27 7.77
N GLU A 346 -6.94 20.96 8.84
CA GLU A 346 -6.76 22.40 8.88
C GLU A 346 -5.31 22.81 8.58
N LEU A 347 -4.38 21.83 8.47
CA LEU A 347 -2.97 22.05 8.18
C LEU A 347 -2.67 21.79 6.69
N SER A 348 -1.75 22.57 6.13
CA SER A 348 -1.14 22.25 4.84
C SER A 348 -0.34 20.95 4.91
N LEU A 349 -0.10 20.29 3.77
CA LEU A 349 0.74 19.08 3.72
C LEU A 349 2.12 19.32 4.34
N LYS A 350 2.72 20.49 4.10
CA LYS A 350 4.02 20.85 4.67
C LYS A 350 3.98 20.84 6.19
N GLU A 351 2.98 21.48 6.79
CA GLU A 351 2.79 21.53 8.25
C GLU A 351 2.48 20.14 8.84
N GLN A 352 1.67 19.33 8.14
CA GLN A 352 1.39 17.95 8.54
C GLN A 352 2.66 17.10 8.62
N ILE A 353 3.52 17.17 7.59
CA ILE A 353 4.79 16.43 7.55
C ILE A 353 5.79 17.00 8.56
N GLU A 354 5.90 18.32 8.68
CA GLU A 354 6.78 18.96 9.66
C GLU A 354 6.43 18.53 11.09
N LEU A 355 5.14 18.54 11.44
CA LEU A 355 4.68 18.10 12.74
C LEU A 355 5.00 16.63 12.97
N ALA A 356 4.62 15.75 12.03
CA ALA A 356 4.88 14.31 12.14
C ALA A 356 6.39 13.99 12.29
N SER A 357 7.25 14.73 11.59
CA SER A 357 8.72 14.56 11.64
C SER A 357 9.35 14.89 12.99
N LYS A 358 8.65 15.65 13.84
CA LYS A 358 9.09 16.02 15.19
C LYS A 358 8.40 15.19 16.27
N THR A 359 7.25 14.59 15.96
CA THR A 359 6.44 13.80 16.90
C THR A 359 7.22 12.59 17.45
N THR A 360 7.31 12.51 18.77
CA THR A 360 7.81 11.33 19.51
C THR A 360 6.66 10.37 19.83
N ILE A 361 5.53 10.90 20.30
CA ILE A 361 4.34 10.10 20.60
C ILE A 361 3.13 10.67 19.85
N MET A 362 2.54 9.90 18.96
CA MET A 362 1.34 10.26 18.21
C MET A 362 0.11 9.63 18.86
N ILE A 363 -0.92 10.42 19.13
CA ILE A 363 -2.16 10.01 19.77
C ILE A 363 -3.31 10.33 18.82
N GLY A 364 -4.29 9.45 18.69
CA GLY A 364 -5.50 9.78 17.96
C GLY A 364 -6.53 8.69 18.01
N VAL A 365 -7.79 9.06 17.78
CA VAL A 365 -8.83 8.09 17.46
C VAL A 365 -8.46 7.40 16.15
N HIS A 366 -8.60 6.07 16.09
CA HIS A 366 -8.30 5.27 14.92
C HIS A 366 -8.78 5.94 13.62
N GLY A 367 -7.95 5.98 12.58
CA GLY A 367 -8.27 6.61 11.30
C GLY A 367 -7.08 7.31 10.62
N ASN A 368 -7.31 7.77 9.38
CA ASN A 368 -6.25 8.05 8.40
C ASN A 368 -5.18 9.02 8.85
N GLY A 369 -5.48 9.92 9.79
CA GLY A 369 -4.50 10.83 10.38
C GLY A 369 -3.28 10.09 10.92
N LEU A 370 -3.47 8.89 11.51
CA LEU A 370 -2.41 8.06 12.05
C LEU A 370 -1.48 7.44 10.98
N THR A 371 -1.79 7.56 9.69
CA THR A 371 -0.87 7.18 8.60
C THR A 371 0.39 8.05 8.62
N HIS A 372 0.29 9.28 9.15
CA HIS A 372 1.43 10.20 9.29
C HIS A 372 2.56 9.65 10.17
N GLN A 373 2.31 8.60 10.96
CA GLN A 373 3.34 7.91 11.72
C GLN A 373 4.49 7.40 10.84
N LEU A 374 4.26 7.16 9.54
CA LEU A 374 5.29 6.79 8.58
C LEU A 374 6.37 7.88 8.44
N TRP A 375 6.11 9.12 8.87
CA TRP A 375 7.05 10.23 8.80
C TRP A 375 7.62 10.61 10.16
N MET A 376 7.23 9.89 11.23
CA MET A 376 7.85 10.04 12.55
C MET A 376 9.26 9.45 12.55
N PRO A 377 10.19 10.03 13.32
CA PRO A 377 11.47 9.39 13.62
C PRO A 377 11.25 8.02 14.24
N SER A 378 12.07 7.03 13.86
CA SER A 378 12.07 5.71 14.50
C SER A 378 13.11 5.70 15.62
N THR A 379 12.64 5.76 16.87
CA THR A 379 13.48 5.79 18.08
C THR A 379 12.95 4.82 19.12
N PRO A 380 13.74 4.45 20.14
CA PRO A 380 13.23 3.65 21.26
C PRO A 380 12.04 4.25 22.00
N ARG A 381 11.76 5.55 21.87
CA ARG A 381 10.61 6.25 22.46
C ARG A 381 9.42 6.42 21.50
N SER A 382 9.63 6.24 20.20
CA SER A 382 8.60 6.44 19.18
C SER A 382 7.38 5.54 19.42
N THR A 383 6.22 6.16 19.59
CA THR A 383 5.00 5.47 20.02
C THR A 383 3.76 6.02 19.32
N VAL A 384 2.85 5.12 18.94
CA VAL A 384 1.48 5.45 18.50
C VAL A 384 0.50 4.95 19.55
N ILE A 385 -0.33 5.85 20.07
CA ILE A 385 -1.44 5.55 20.99
C ILE A 385 -2.73 5.73 20.19
N GLU A 386 -3.33 4.62 19.81
CA GLU A 386 -4.56 4.58 19.03
C GLU A 386 -5.76 4.35 19.93
N ILE A 387 -6.71 5.28 19.88
CA ILE A 387 -7.93 5.23 20.70
C ILE A 387 -9.04 4.57 19.90
N PHE A 388 -9.61 3.51 20.48
CA PHE A 388 -10.76 2.80 19.95
C PHE A 388 -11.93 2.90 20.92
N ILE A 389 -13.14 2.71 20.39
CA ILE A 389 -14.27 2.31 21.24
C ILE A 389 -13.91 0.96 21.88
N PRO A 390 -14.29 0.69 23.15
CA PRO A 390 -13.97 -0.57 23.81
C PRO A 390 -14.33 -1.79 22.97
N GLU A 391 -13.49 -2.83 23.04
CA GLU A 391 -13.50 -4.05 22.22
C GLU A 391 -13.21 -3.85 20.73
N GLY A 392 -13.17 -2.60 20.25
CA GLY A 392 -12.86 -2.27 18.86
C GLY A 392 -11.39 -2.40 18.55
N TYR A 393 -11.05 -3.04 17.44
CA TYR A 393 -9.67 -3.19 17.00
C TYR A 393 -9.58 -3.44 15.48
N LEU A 394 -8.74 -2.65 14.81
CA LEU A 394 -8.29 -2.91 13.44
C LEU A 394 -6.76 -2.91 13.42
N PHE A 395 -6.18 -3.74 12.55
CA PHE A 395 -4.72 -3.86 12.42
C PHE A 395 -4.06 -2.71 11.66
N ASP A 396 -4.82 -1.76 11.09
CA ASP A 396 -4.32 -0.76 10.14
C ASP A 396 -3.05 -0.07 10.63
N TYR A 397 -3.15 0.71 11.71
CA TYR A 397 -2.06 1.58 12.16
C TYR A 397 -1.05 0.86 13.04
N GLU A 398 -1.43 -0.26 13.66
CA GLU A 398 -0.50 -1.16 14.34
C GLU A 398 0.49 -1.79 13.35
N PHE A 399 0.00 -2.21 12.17
CA PHE A 399 0.86 -2.76 11.13
C PHE A 399 1.86 -1.74 10.60
N LEU A 400 1.45 -0.47 10.48
CA LEU A 400 2.38 0.61 10.15
C LEU A 400 3.43 0.75 11.26
N SER A 401 2.99 0.85 12.53
CA SER A 401 3.88 1.00 13.69
C SER A 401 4.93 -0.10 13.72
N ARG A 402 4.50 -1.36 13.57
CA ARG A 402 5.39 -2.52 13.54
C ARG A 402 6.41 -2.46 12.40
N ASN A 403 5.98 -2.00 11.22
CA ASN A 403 6.86 -1.90 10.07
C ASN A 403 7.95 -0.84 10.26
N VAL A 404 7.63 0.32 10.85
CA VAL A 404 8.59 1.43 10.99
C VAL A 404 9.22 1.53 12.38
N GLY A 405 9.05 0.51 13.23
CA GLY A 405 9.75 0.39 14.51
C GLY A 405 9.10 1.15 15.68
N HIS A 406 7.86 1.60 15.56
CA HIS A 406 7.14 2.28 16.62
C HIS A 406 6.49 1.28 17.59
N ARG A 407 6.38 1.65 18.86
CA ARG A 407 5.47 0.95 19.79
C ARG A 407 4.03 1.35 19.50
N HIS A 408 3.11 0.40 19.56
CA HIS A 408 1.68 0.65 19.40
C HIS A 408 0.93 0.30 20.68
N TYR A 409 0.00 1.17 21.07
CA TYR A 409 -0.95 0.95 22.16
C TYR A 409 -2.35 1.14 21.61
N ALA A 410 -3.21 0.14 21.74
CA ALA A 410 -4.64 0.27 21.51
C ALA A 410 -5.33 0.56 22.84
N VAL A 411 -5.88 1.75 22.98
CA VAL A 411 -6.56 2.22 24.20
C VAL A 411 -8.06 1.98 24.07
N TRP A 412 -8.63 1.33 25.08
CA TRP A 412 -10.05 1.10 25.30
C TRP A 412 -10.47 1.78 26.60
N ASN A 413 -10.87 3.04 26.48
CA ASN A 413 -11.20 3.90 27.62
C ASN A 413 -10.07 3.98 28.66
N ASP A 414 -10.20 3.27 29.77
CA ASP A 414 -9.31 3.20 30.93
C ASP A 414 -8.33 2.03 30.90
N THR A 415 -8.43 1.16 29.89
CA THR A 415 -7.54 0.02 29.67
C THR A 415 -6.82 0.13 28.34
N TYR A 416 -5.77 -0.66 28.13
CA TYR A 416 -5.08 -0.75 26.85
C TYR A 416 -4.47 -2.12 26.62
N ILE A 417 -4.21 -2.43 25.35
CA ILE A 417 -3.44 -3.61 24.94
C ILE A 417 -2.28 -3.19 24.04
N THR A 418 -1.16 -3.89 24.18
CA THR A 418 0.05 -3.76 23.34
C THR A 418 0.26 -4.97 22.44
N THR A 419 -0.47 -6.05 22.71
CA THR A 419 -0.50 -7.25 21.86
C THR A 419 -1.82 -7.27 21.12
N ALA A 420 -1.73 -7.40 19.80
CA ALA A 420 -2.91 -7.40 18.96
C ALA A 420 -3.82 -8.62 19.25
N PRO A 421 -5.16 -8.45 19.26
CA PRO A 421 -6.10 -9.54 19.47
C PRO A 421 -6.03 -10.57 18.33
N GLU A 422 -6.68 -11.73 18.53
CA GLU A 422 -6.71 -12.78 17.51
C GLU A 422 -7.45 -12.37 16.25
N LYS A 423 -8.47 -11.51 16.37
CA LYS A 423 -9.33 -11.08 15.27
C LYS A 423 -9.61 -9.59 15.37
N GLN A 424 -9.84 -8.97 14.22
CA GLN A 424 -10.39 -7.63 14.15
C GLN A 424 -11.82 -7.61 14.71
N ASN A 425 -12.21 -6.48 15.30
CA ASN A 425 -13.58 -6.24 15.75
C ASN A 425 -13.95 -4.78 15.49
N ALA A 426 -15.09 -4.56 14.85
CA ALA A 426 -15.65 -3.24 14.60
C ALA A 426 -17.04 -3.17 15.25
N PRO A 427 -17.12 -2.97 16.58
CA PRO A 427 -18.39 -2.91 17.31
C PRO A 427 -19.30 -1.77 16.81
N PRO A 428 -20.59 -1.75 17.21
CA PRO A 428 -21.48 -0.64 16.89
C PRO A 428 -20.84 0.71 17.24
N ASN A 429 -21.02 1.71 16.38
CA ASN A 429 -20.39 3.04 16.50
C ASN A 429 -18.86 3.08 16.43
N PHE A 430 -18.18 2.02 15.99
CA PHE A 430 -16.72 2.03 15.78
C PHE A 430 -16.25 3.24 14.97
N GLN A 431 -16.92 3.54 13.85
CA GLN A 431 -16.60 4.70 13.01
C GLN A 431 -17.33 6.00 13.42
N GLY A 432 -17.99 6.01 14.58
CA GLY A 432 -18.94 7.04 15.01
C GLY A 432 -18.38 8.04 16.03
N LYS A 433 -19.29 8.81 16.63
CA LYS A 433 -19.01 9.79 17.67
C LYS A 433 -19.03 9.15 19.06
N ASN A 434 -18.60 9.91 20.07
CA ASN A 434 -18.65 9.54 21.48
C ASN A 434 -17.77 8.33 21.82
N ILE A 435 -16.60 8.23 21.18
CA ILE A 435 -15.61 7.23 21.53
C ILE A 435 -15.03 7.60 22.90
N PRO A 436 -15.07 6.70 23.90
CA PRO A 436 -14.63 7.06 25.24
C PRO A 436 -13.10 6.99 25.36
N VAL A 437 -12.54 7.83 26.22
CA VAL A 437 -11.13 7.76 26.61
C VAL A 437 -10.93 8.28 28.02
N HIS A 438 -10.13 7.57 28.80
CA HIS A 438 -9.72 8.03 30.13
C HIS A 438 -8.36 8.74 30.01
N GLY A 439 -8.35 10.06 30.19
CA GLY A 439 -7.14 10.89 30.05
C GLY A 439 -5.94 10.39 30.88
N PRO A 440 -6.11 10.04 32.17
CA PRO A 440 -5.04 9.52 33.01
C PRO A 440 -4.38 8.24 32.49
N THR A 441 -5.13 7.32 31.88
CA THR A 441 -4.57 6.09 31.29
C THR A 441 -3.60 6.42 30.15
N VAL A 442 -3.98 7.35 29.26
CA VAL A 442 -3.11 7.82 28.17
C VAL A 442 -1.84 8.48 28.72
N ALA A 443 -1.98 9.26 29.79
CA ALA A 443 -0.88 9.95 30.44
C ALA A 443 0.12 9.01 31.14
N GLU A 444 -0.36 7.89 31.69
CA GLU A 444 0.48 6.82 32.23
C GLU A 444 1.34 6.20 31.13
N ILE A 445 0.74 5.86 29.99
CA ILE A 445 1.46 5.31 28.83
C ILE A 445 2.56 6.30 28.40
N ILE A 446 2.24 7.59 28.28
CA ILE A 446 3.22 8.61 27.87
C ILE A 446 4.40 8.65 28.85
N ARG A 447 4.15 8.72 30.16
CA ARG A 447 5.23 8.74 31.16
C ARG A 447 6.12 7.52 31.06
N HIS A 448 5.52 6.34 30.97
CA HIS A 448 6.27 5.09 30.81
C HIS A 448 7.14 5.13 29.54
N ARG A 449 6.62 5.62 28.41
CA ARG A 449 7.35 5.64 27.14
C ARG A 449 8.45 6.70 27.06
N LEU A 450 8.26 7.84 27.73
CA LEU A 450 9.29 8.88 27.80
C LEU A 450 10.43 8.54 28.76
N ALA A 451 10.22 7.60 29.69
CA ALA A 451 11.24 7.13 30.64
C ALA A 451 12.20 6.06 30.08
N VAL A 452 11.97 5.56 28.86
CA VAL A 452 12.80 4.53 28.19
C VAL A 452 14.08 5.09 27.60
#